data_AF-A0A933Y2Z0-F1
#
_entry.id   AF-A0A933Y2Z0-F1
#
_cell.length_a   1.000
_cell.length_b   1.000
_cell.length_c   1.000
_cell.angle_alpha   90.00
_cell.angle_beta   90.00
_cell.angle_gamma   90.00
#
_symmetry.space_group_name_H-M   'P 1'
#
loop_
_entity.id
_entity.type
_entity.pdbx_description
1 polymer ?
#
loop_
_entity_poly.entity_id
_entity_poly.type
_entity_poly.pdbx_seq_one_letter_code
_entity_poly.pdbx_strand_id
1 'polypeptide(L)'
;MLHALIALAFVLCTHPNAADHDFAALAETYKKAHGLEGKAQADVDFAQVLDQHYVHAELGVLDVRYPKSDMPEKVRVKELQDVSLALLDLQVRWLDWAGAGNPAEAALRKDLTTFRKAVAGAHPPAWSAEGAEIPGPLPLVLGLKQDMVELARKVGVAARSGDALGAAVARTEPIQIVFTPSRRQFVELGAFIGWFDESARGSFWVDGMPAWADMFWRDRQVLPLVYAPGKVSPDDLSAGYSMNDREKTGMVEYVAQRGMHSLLWFYYGDALDPAFESGAAIEVVVELYGQNNARTGTATRGKTTFARSVFIPGAPSQGGFLPKNSADSLWRATLGADHFVKVLREAQKAGARDGSKGDSKLAFFELTSDDTTKHFYVRAPFLGSASDGKEAPTSEFLQDYSEFFRAYKGCFLHWLSTEGAAKGGKKASEKLFAELLSALIAKPDGADFESVVQQIYGQPYSAKEESVASLEGRFLAWLGSQK
;
A
#
# COMPACT_ATOMS: atom_id res chain seq x y z
N MET A 1 11.81 6.90 -15.36
CA MET A 1 12.59 6.37 -14.21
C MET A 1 11.87 5.20 -13.54
N LEU A 2 11.22 4.33 -14.33
CA LEU A 2 10.58 3.07 -13.94
C LEU A 2 11.55 2.09 -13.22
N HIS A 3 12.85 2.37 -13.24
CA HIS A 3 13.93 1.48 -12.80
C HIS A 3 14.16 1.48 -11.27
N ALA A 4 13.74 2.52 -10.54
CA ALA A 4 14.00 2.60 -9.08
C ALA A 4 13.00 1.78 -8.24
N LEU A 5 11.73 1.72 -8.64
CA LEU A 5 10.75 0.81 -8.04
C LEU A 5 10.98 -0.66 -8.43
N ILE A 6 11.57 -0.89 -9.61
CA ILE A 6 12.02 -2.22 -10.05
C ILE A 6 13.15 -2.72 -9.12
N ALA A 7 14.07 -1.86 -8.67
CA ALA A 7 15.23 -2.30 -7.91
C ALA A 7 14.91 -2.85 -6.50
N LEU A 8 13.90 -2.33 -5.79
CA LEU A 8 13.54 -2.86 -4.46
C LEU A 8 12.56 -4.04 -4.53
N ALA A 9 11.73 -4.11 -5.57
CA ALA A 9 10.85 -5.25 -5.83
C ALA A 9 11.63 -6.49 -6.29
N PHE A 10 12.76 -6.32 -7.02
CA PHE A 10 13.53 -7.45 -7.55
C PHE A 10 14.41 -8.19 -6.54
N VAL A 11 14.76 -7.59 -5.41
CA VAL A 11 15.69 -8.22 -4.44
C VAL A 11 14.99 -9.17 -3.45
N LEU A 12 13.66 -9.15 -3.35
CA LEU A 12 12.93 -9.86 -2.29
C LEU A 12 12.31 -11.22 -2.67
N CYS A 13 12.59 -11.76 -3.86
CA CYS A 13 12.01 -13.04 -4.31
C CYS A 13 13.01 -13.99 -4.98
N THR A 14 14.23 -14.15 -4.45
CA THR A 14 15.04 -15.33 -4.78
C THR A 14 14.60 -16.51 -3.89
N HIS A 15 13.44 -17.07 -4.18
CA HIS A 15 13.10 -18.40 -3.69
C HIS A 15 13.74 -19.45 -4.61
N PRO A 16 14.63 -20.33 -4.12
CA PRO A 16 15.37 -21.29 -4.96
C PRO A 16 14.54 -22.53 -5.34
N ASN A 17 13.23 -22.40 -5.51
CA ASN A 17 12.37 -23.49 -6.00
C ASN A 17 11.58 -22.99 -7.20
N ALA A 18 12.25 -22.97 -8.36
CA ALA A 18 11.60 -22.81 -9.65
C ALA A 18 10.71 -24.03 -9.89
N ALA A 19 9.41 -23.85 -9.75
CA ALA A 19 8.49 -24.65 -10.53
C ALA A 19 8.18 -23.82 -11.78
N ASP A 20 8.44 -24.38 -12.95
CA ASP A 20 8.05 -23.77 -14.22
C ASP A 20 6.52 -23.66 -14.24
N HIS A 21 5.99 -22.48 -13.89
CA HIS A 21 4.57 -22.20 -14.05
C HIS A 21 4.27 -22.05 -15.54
N ASP A 22 3.28 -22.78 -16.06
CA ASP A 22 2.83 -22.63 -17.45
C ASP A 22 1.99 -21.35 -17.59
N PHE A 23 2.68 -20.21 -17.70
CA PHE A 23 2.05 -18.90 -17.88
C PHE A 23 1.25 -18.81 -19.19
N ALA A 24 1.62 -19.57 -20.23
CA ALA A 24 0.85 -19.60 -21.47
C ALA A 24 -0.53 -20.25 -21.25
N ALA A 25 -0.59 -21.38 -20.54
CA ALA A 25 -1.85 -22.02 -20.18
C ALA A 25 -2.71 -21.15 -19.25
N LEU A 26 -2.09 -20.40 -18.34
CA LEU A 26 -2.79 -19.44 -17.47
C LEU A 26 -3.39 -18.28 -18.27
N ALA A 27 -2.64 -17.72 -19.24
CA ALA A 27 -3.14 -16.67 -20.12
C ALA A 27 -4.33 -17.16 -20.98
N GLU A 28 -4.26 -18.38 -21.52
CA GLU A 28 -5.38 -18.97 -22.26
C GLU A 28 -6.61 -19.20 -21.38
N THR A 29 -6.41 -19.56 -20.10
CA THR A 29 -7.52 -19.68 -19.14
C THR A 29 -8.22 -18.34 -18.92
N TYR A 30 -7.45 -17.25 -18.77
CA TYR A 30 -8.02 -15.90 -18.68
C TYR A 30 -8.78 -15.53 -19.96
N LYS A 31 -8.18 -15.76 -21.14
CA LYS A 31 -8.83 -15.50 -22.44
C LYS A 31 -10.15 -16.23 -22.58
N LYS A 32 -10.18 -17.50 -22.21
CA LYS A 32 -11.40 -18.31 -22.19
C LYS A 32 -12.50 -17.70 -21.33
N ALA A 33 -12.16 -17.31 -20.09
CA ALA A 33 -13.10 -16.70 -19.17
C ALA A 33 -13.67 -15.36 -19.67
N HIS A 34 -12.97 -14.68 -20.59
CA HIS A 34 -13.35 -13.38 -21.14
C HIS A 34 -13.74 -13.44 -22.63
N GLY A 35 -14.00 -14.63 -23.19
CA GLY A 35 -14.44 -14.77 -24.59
C GLY A 35 -13.42 -14.31 -25.64
N LEU A 36 -12.13 -14.44 -25.34
CA LEU A 36 -11.00 -14.04 -26.18
C LEU A 36 -10.27 -15.24 -26.82
N GLU A 37 -10.83 -16.45 -26.73
CA GLU A 37 -10.22 -17.64 -27.34
C GLU A 37 -9.94 -17.43 -28.83
N GLY A 38 -8.75 -17.84 -29.28
CA GLY A 38 -8.35 -17.72 -30.69
C GLY A 38 -8.06 -16.30 -31.19
N LYS A 39 -8.29 -15.24 -30.38
CA LYS A 39 -7.92 -13.87 -30.76
C LYS A 39 -6.42 -13.67 -30.71
N ALA A 40 -5.87 -12.94 -31.69
CA ALA A 40 -4.50 -12.46 -31.65
C ALA A 40 -4.38 -11.24 -30.72
N GLN A 41 -3.17 -10.93 -30.26
CA GLN A 41 -2.92 -9.77 -29.37
C GLN A 41 -3.43 -8.46 -29.98
N ALA A 42 -3.23 -8.26 -31.29
CA ALA A 42 -3.65 -7.06 -32.01
C ALA A 42 -5.18 -6.88 -32.10
N ASP A 43 -5.96 -7.95 -31.90
CA ASP A 43 -7.43 -7.94 -31.98
C ASP A 43 -8.09 -7.75 -30.59
N VAL A 44 -7.28 -7.57 -29.54
CA VAL A 44 -7.74 -7.42 -28.17
C VAL A 44 -7.59 -5.96 -27.74
N ASP A 45 -8.69 -5.35 -27.30
CA ASP A 45 -8.66 -4.08 -26.58
C ASP A 45 -8.82 -4.36 -25.09
N PHE A 46 -7.74 -4.19 -24.33
CA PHE A 46 -7.73 -4.42 -22.89
C PHE A 46 -8.72 -3.53 -22.14
N ALA A 47 -8.93 -2.27 -22.57
CA ALA A 47 -9.90 -1.39 -21.94
C ALA A 47 -11.33 -1.91 -22.14
N GLN A 48 -11.64 -2.38 -23.35
CA GLN A 48 -12.93 -3.00 -23.64
C GLN A 48 -13.17 -4.27 -22.81
N VAL A 49 -12.12 -5.10 -22.61
CA VAL A 49 -12.21 -6.29 -21.74
C VAL A 49 -12.62 -5.89 -20.32
N LEU A 50 -11.99 -4.84 -19.76
CA LEU A 50 -12.35 -4.35 -18.44
C LEU A 50 -13.78 -3.78 -18.40
N ASP A 51 -14.19 -2.99 -19.38
CA ASP A 51 -15.54 -2.41 -19.43
C ASP A 51 -16.64 -3.48 -19.53
N GLN A 52 -16.38 -4.57 -20.25
CA GLN A 52 -17.33 -5.66 -20.42
C GLN A 52 -17.43 -6.54 -19.18
N HIS A 53 -16.29 -6.94 -18.61
CA HIS A 53 -16.23 -8.00 -17.59
C HIS A 53 -16.07 -7.50 -16.15
N TYR A 54 -15.88 -6.20 -15.93
CA TYR A 54 -15.66 -5.62 -14.60
C TYR A 54 -16.71 -4.56 -14.25
N VAL A 55 -17.10 -4.54 -12.98
CA VAL A 55 -17.77 -3.41 -12.35
C VAL A 55 -16.76 -2.26 -12.29
N HIS A 56 -17.21 -1.06 -12.62
CA HIS A 56 -16.42 0.17 -12.58
C HIS A 56 -16.89 1.08 -11.44
N ALA A 57 -15.96 1.57 -10.62
CA ALA A 57 -16.24 2.59 -9.63
C ALA A 57 -15.34 3.81 -9.80
N GLU A 58 -15.93 4.96 -10.10
CA GLU A 58 -15.24 6.25 -10.06
C GLU A 58 -15.23 6.75 -8.61
N LEU A 59 -14.10 6.56 -7.93
CA LEU A 59 -13.92 6.94 -6.53
C LEU A 59 -12.96 8.13 -6.49
N GLY A 60 -13.38 9.29 -7.00
CA GLY A 60 -12.55 10.48 -7.06
C GLY A 60 -11.37 10.35 -8.03
N VAL A 61 -10.15 10.42 -7.51
CA VAL A 61 -8.91 10.27 -8.30
C VAL A 61 -8.74 8.84 -8.82
N LEU A 62 -9.29 7.86 -8.10
CA LEU A 62 -9.06 6.45 -8.33
C LEU A 62 -10.25 5.83 -9.08
N ASP A 63 -9.96 5.12 -10.16
CA ASP A 63 -10.94 4.31 -10.87
C ASP A 63 -10.75 2.84 -10.51
N VAL A 64 -11.78 2.21 -9.96
CA VAL A 64 -11.71 0.82 -9.50
C VAL A 64 -12.39 -0.10 -10.50
N ARG A 65 -11.78 -1.26 -10.74
CA ARG A 65 -12.35 -2.39 -11.49
C ARG A 65 -12.44 -3.61 -10.61
N TYR A 66 -13.61 -4.26 -10.59
CA TYR A 66 -13.85 -5.48 -9.82
C TYR A 66 -14.58 -6.52 -10.70
N PRO A 67 -14.19 -7.81 -10.75
CA PRO A 67 -14.76 -8.75 -11.71
C PRO A 67 -16.28 -8.95 -11.50
N LYS A 68 -17.05 -8.85 -12.58
CA LYS A 68 -18.50 -9.12 -12.54
C LYS A 68 -18.79 -10.58 -12.19
N SER A 69 -17.91 -11.50 -12.57
CA SER A 69 -18.04 -12.93 -12.28
C SER A 69 -18.18 -13.25 -10.78
N ASP A 70 -17.67 -12.37 -9.91
CA ASP A 70 -17.70 -12.55 -8.46
C ASP A 70 -18.94 -11.94 -7.78
N MET A 71 -19.71 -11.09 -8.48
CA MET A 71 -20.90 -10.41 -7.91
C MET A 71 -22.06 -11.31 -7.47
N PRO A 72 -22.27 -12.52 -8.03
CA PRO A 72 -23.25 -13.46 -7.48
C PRO A 72 -23.01 -13.81 -6.00
N GLU A 73 -21.77 -13.71 -5.52
CA GLU A 73 -21.41 -13.97 -4.13
C GLU A 73 -21.63 -12.72 -3.26
N LYS A 74 -22.58 -12.79 -2.31
CA LYS A 74 -22.88 -11.67 -1.39
C LYS A 74 -21.64 -11.16 -0.63
N VAL A 75 -20.72 -12.06 -0.27
CA VAL A 75 -19.47 -11.69 0.41
C VAL A 75 -18.59 -10.79 -0.46
N ARG A 76 -18.56 -11.02 -1.78
CA ARG A 76 -17.76 -10.25 -2.75
C ARG A 76 -18.35 -8.88 -3.01
N VAL A 77 -19.67 -8.77 -3.04
CA VAL A 77 -20.33 -7.45 -3.10
C VAL A 77 -20.01 -6.61 -1.85
N LYS A 78 -20.02 -7.23 -0.67
CA LYS A 78 -19.62 -6.57 0.58
C LYS A 78 -18.13 -6.21 0.58
N GLU A 79 -17.28 -7.08 0.06
CA GLU A 79 -15.85 -6.85 -0.13
C GLU A 79 -15.61 -5.61 -1.01
N LEU A 80 -16.26 -5.54 -2.18
CA LEU A 80 -16.23 -4.38 -3.09
C LEU A 80 -16.71 -3.10 -2.39
N GLN A 81 -17.78 -3.16 -1.62
CA GLN A 81 -18.28 -2.03 -0.83
C GLN A 81 -17.23 -1.55 0.18
N ASP A 82 -16.59 -2.47 0.91
CA ASP A 82 -15.61 -2.14 1.95
C ASP A 82 -14.34 -1.53 1.38
N VAL A 83 -13.80 -2.10 0.30
CA VAL A 83 -12.61 -1.54 -0.37
C VAL A 83 -12.92 -0.18 -1.00
N SER A 84 -14.13 0.03 -1.51
CA SER A 84 -14.55 1.33 -2.03
C SER A 84 -14.64 2.39 -0.93
N LEU A 85 -15.18 2.02 0.24
CA LEU A 85 -15.22 2.92 1.40
C LEU A 85 -13.82 3.28 1.89
N ALA A 86 -12.90 2.31 1.93
CA ALA A 86 -11.51 2.55 2.30
C ALA A 86 -10.84 3.60 1.40
N LEU A 87 -11.08 3.53 0.08
CA LEU A 87 -10.52 4.48 -0.89
C LEU A 87 -11.18 5.87 -0.84
N LEU A 88 -12.46 5.95 -0.46
CA LEU A 88 -13.15 7.22 -0.22
C LEU A 88 -12.66 7.87 1.09
N ASP A 89 -12.53 7.10 2.17
CA ASP A 89 -12.03 7.57 3.47
C ASP A 89 -10.59 8.07 3.36
N LEU A 90 -9.75 7.35 2.60
CA LEU A 90 -8.41 7.78 2.22
C LEU A 90 -8.40 9.19 1.59
N GLN A 91 -9.25 9.46 0.61
CA GLN A 91 -9.29 10.75 -0.07
C GLN A 91 -9.80 11.87 0.82
N VAL A 92 -10.78 11.60 1.68
CA VAL A 92 -11.21 12.57 2.69
C VAL A 92 -10.04 12.92 3.61
N ARG A 93 -9.27 11.92 4.04
CA ARG A 93 -8.09 12.15 4.87
C ARG A 93 -6.98 12.91 4.14
N TRP A 94 -6.77 12.60 2.86
CA TRP A 94 -5.84 13.35 2.01
C TRP A 94 -6.17 14.85 1.94
N LEU A 95 -7.46 15.19 1.81
CA LEU A 95 -7.88 16.59 1.81
C LEU A 95 -7.62 17.29 3.15
N ASP A 96 -7.65 16.57 4.28
CA ASP A 96 -7.24 17.13 5.58
C ASP A 96 -5.77 17.53 5.58
N TRP A 97 -4.92 16.75 4.93
CA TRP A 97 -3.49 17.02 4.85
C TRP A 97 -3.15 18.13 3.86
N ALA A 98 -3.70 18.09 2.65
CA ALA A 98 -3.20 18.89 1.53
C ALA A 98 -4.13 20.03 1.06
N GLY A 99 -5.41 20.01 1.44
CA GLY A 99 -6.43 20.90 0.85
C GLY A 99 -6.97 22.00 1.78
N ALA A 100 -6.43 22.10 3.00
CA ALA A 100 -6.97 23.00 4.03
C ALA A 100 -6.99 24.47 3.58
N GLY A 101 -8.18 25.09 3.59
CA GLY A 101 -8.37 26.52 3.33
C GLY A 101 -8.80 26.88 1.91
N ASN A 102 -8.94 25.90 1.00
CA ASN A 102 -9.41 26.12 -0.36
C ASN A 102 -10.95 25.93 -0.48
N PRO A 103 -11.73 26.89 -1.01
CA PRO A 103 -13.17 26.71 -1.21
C PRO A 103 -13.54 25.51 -2.10
N ALA A 104 -12.71 25.19 -3.11
CA ALA A 104 -12.92 24.02 -3.98
C ALA A 104 -12.72 22.70 -3.21
N GLU A 105 -11.83 22.68 -2.23
CA GLU A 105 -11.67 21.54 -1.32
C GLU A 105 -12.93 21.30 -0.51
N ALA A 106 -13.52 22.34 0.08
CA ALA A 106 -14.73 22.20 0.89
C ALA A 106 -15.91 21.63 0.08
N ALA A 107 -16.03 22.04 -1.20
CA ALA A 107 -17.02 21.50 -2.12
C ALA A 107 -16.76 20.02 -2.45
N LEU A 108 -15.53 19.67 -2.80
CA LEU A 108 -15.13 18.29 -3.08
C LEU A 108 -15.35 17.38 -1.86
N ARG A 109 -14.93 17.81 -0.67
CA ARG A 109 -15.12 17.09 0.59
C ARG A 109 -16.59 16.79 0.86
N LYS A 110 -17.47 17.78 0.64
CA LYS A 110 -18.91 17.60 0.82
C LYS A 110 -19.46 16.52 -0.11
N ASP A 111 -19.07 16.55 -1.38
CA ASP A 111 -19.53 15.58 -2.37
C ASP A 111 -18.98 14.18 -2.07
N LEU A 112 -17.68 14.06 -1.74
CA LEU A 112 -17.05 12.80 -1.29
C LEU A 112 -17.75 12.22 -0.07
N THR A 113 -18.02 13.05 0.95
CA THR A 113 -18.68 12.61 2.19
C THR A 113 -20.12 12.15 1.91
N THR A 114 -20.83 12.85 1.01
CA THR A 114 -22.18 12.47 0.60
C THR A 114 -22.18 11.12 -0.11
N PHE A 115 -21.27 10.95 -1.08
CA PHE A 115 -21.14 9.70 -1.81
C PHE A 115 -20.72 8.53 -0.90
N ARG A 116 -19.72 8.76 -0.04
CA ARG A 116 -19.27 7.79 0.97
C ARG A 116 -20.38 7.35 1.91
N LYS A 117 -21.23 8.28 2.38
CA LYS A 117 -22.41 7.94 3.19
C LYS A 117 -23.43 7.10 2.42
N ALA A 118 -23.66 7.40 1.15
CA ALA A 118 -24.56 6.61 0.29
C ALA A 118 -24.03 5.19 0.08
N VAL A 119 -22.73 5.04 -0.23
CA VAL A 119 -22.07 3.73 -0.35
C VAL A 119 -22.15 2.95 0.96
N ALA A 120 -21.88 3.57 2.11
CA ALA A 120 -21.93 2.89 3.40
C ALA A 120 -23.34 2.42 3.80
N GLY A 121 -24.36 3.19 3.44
CA GLY A 121 -25.77 2.86 3.71
C GLY A 121 -26.43 1.98 2.63
N ALA A 122 -25.68 1.58 1.60
CA ALA A 122 -26.23 0.81 0.49
C ALA A 122 -26.56 -0.62 0.91
N HIS A 123 -27.65 -1.15 0.33
CA HIS A 123 -28.10 -2.52 0.51
C HIS A 123 -28.13 -3.20 -0.86
N PRO A 124 -27.04 -3.86 -1.26
CA PRO A 124 -26.93 -4.41 -2.59
C PRO A 124 -28.01 -5.48 -2.84
N PRO A 125 -28.62 -5.50 -4.04
CA PRO A 125 -29.52 -6.57 -4.42
C PRO A 125 -28.76 -7.91 -4.54
N ALA A 126 -29.50 -9.02 -4.54
CA ALA A 126 -28.92 -10.33 -4.76
C ALA A 126 -28.67 -10.55 -6.27
N TRP A 127 -27.41 -10.65 -6.66
CA TRP A 127 -26.99 -10.89 -8.06
C TRP A 127 -26.89 -12.38 -8.42
N SER A 128 -27.36 -13.29 -7.56
CA SER A 128 -27.23 -14.74 -7.72
C SER A 128 -28.25 -15.38 -8.68
N ALA A 129 -29.18 -14.60 -9.26
CA ALA A 129 -30.15 -15.13 -10.21
C ALA A 129 -29.49 -15.40 -11.58
N GLU A 130 -29.78 -16.56 -12.17
CA GLU A 130 -29.30 -16.93 -13.50
C GLU A 130 -29.74 -15.88 -14.54
N GLY A 131 -28.80 -15.37 -15.33
CA GLY A 131 -29.06 -14.34 -16.33
C GLY A 131 -29.20 -12.91 -15.77
N ALA A 132 -28.91 -12.67 -14.48
CA ALA A 132 -28.87 -11.32 -13.93
C ALA A 132 -27.79 -10.47 -14.64
N GLU A 133 -28.23 -9.41 -15.30
CA GLU A 133 -27.31 -8.44 -15.88
C GLU A 133 -26.75 -7.55 -14.76
N ILE A 134 -25.45 -7.72 -14.50
CA ILE A 134 -24.74 -6.93 -13.50
C ILE A 134 -24.40 -5.56 -14.10
N PRO A 135 -24.87 -4.45 -13.50
CA PRO A 135 -24.56 -3.12 -13.98
C PRO A 135 -23.05 -2.87 -14.02
N GLY A 136 -22.61 -2.03 -14.96
CA GLY A 136 -21.23 -1.56 -14.99
C GLY A 136 -20.89 -0.69 -13.77
N PRO A 137 -21.61 0.41 -13.51
CA PRO A 137 -21.26 1.35 -12.43
C PRO A 137 -21.53 0.80 -11.01
N LEU A 138 -20.57 0.98 -10.10
CA LEU A 138 -20.65 0.57 -8.68
C LEU A 138 -21.93 1.06 -7.99
N PRO A 139 -22.38 2.33 -8.10
CA PRO A 139 -23.58 2.76 -7.40
C PRO A 139 -24.79 1.88 -7.74
N LEU A 140 -24.95 1.50 -9.00
CA LEU A 140 -26.05 0.63 -9.44
C LEU A 140 -25.88 -0.80 -8.93
N VAL A 141 -24.65 -1.34 -8.90
CA VAL A 141 -24.34 -2.64 -8.29
C VAL A 141 -24.73 -2.69 -6.81
N LEU A 142 -24.60 -1.56 -6.10
CA LEU A 142 -24.99 -1.41 -4.70
C LEU A 142 -26.47 -1.09 -4.50
N GLY A 143 -27.28 -1.04 -5.57
CA GLY A 143 -28.70 -0.70 -5.51
C GLY A 143 -29.00 0.80 -5.31
N LEU A 144 -28.00 1.67 -5.52
CA LEU A 144 -28.17 3.11 -5.52
C LEU A 144 -28.75 3.60 -6.87
N LYS A 145 -29.27 4.83 -6.87
CA LYS A 145 -29.92 5.43 -8.03
C LYS A 145 -28.91 6.12 -8.97
N GLN A 146 -29.38 6.49 -10.16
CA GLN A 146 -28.56 7.13 -11.20
C GLN A 146 -27.94 8.48 -10.76
N ASP A 147 -28.58 9.20 -9.83
CA ASP A 147 -28.02 10.42 -9.25
C ASP A 147 -26.69 10.18 -8.51
N MET A 148 -26.51 8.99 -7.92
CA MET A 148 -25.23 8.60 -7.31
C MET A 148 -24.16 8.24 -8.34
N VAL A 149 -24.54 7.81 -9.54
CA VAL A 149 -23.60 7.65 -10.67
C VAL A 149 -23.09 9.02 -11.12
N GLU A 150 -23.98 9.99 -11.28
CA GLU A 150 -23.59 11.36 -11.62
C GLU A 150 -22.78 12.04 -10.51
N LEU A 151 -23.10 11.78 -9.24
CA LEU A 151 -22.31 12.28 -8.11
C LEU A 151 -20.90 11.68 -8.11
N ALA A 152 -20.76 10.36 -8.33
CA ALA A 152 -19.46 9.70 -8.43
C ALA A 152 -18.61 10.32 -9.56
N ARG A 153 -19.21 10.54 -10.73
CA ARG A 153 -18.55 11.20 -11.87
C ARG A 153 -18.15 12.64 -11.56
N LYS A 154 -19.04 13.41 -10.92
CA LYS A 154 -18.75 14.78 -10.48
C LYS A 154 -17.58 14.82 -9.50
N VAL A 155 -17.57 13.92 -8.51
CA VAL A 155 -16.47 13.75 -7.56
C VAL A 155 -15.17 13.40 -8.30
N GLY A 156 -15.23 12.50 -9.28
CA GLY A 156 -14.10 12.13 -10.12
C GLY A 156 -13.48 13.31 -10.86
N VAL A 157 -14.31 14.07 -11.59
CA VAL A 157 -13.87 15.27 -12.31
C VAL A 157 -13.27 16.31 -11.37
N ALA A 158 -13.95 16.61 -10.26
CA ALA A 158 -13.49 17.60 -9.31
C ALA A 158 -12.16 17.20 -8.65
N ALA A 159 -12.01 15.95 -8.24
CA ALA A 159 -10.77 15.45 -7.64
C ALA A 159 -9.59 15.47 -8.62
N ARG A 160 -9.82 15.09 -9.88
CA ARG A 160 -8.77 15.03 -10.92
C ARG A 160 -8.33 16.39 -11.45
N SER A 161 -9.16 17.43 -11.27
CA SER A 161 -8.82 18.79 -11.73
C SER A 161 -7.61 19.40 -11.03
N GLY A 162 -7.33 19.00 -9.78
CA GLY A 162 -6.36 19.66 -8.91
C GLY A 162 -6.86 20.95 -8.26
N ASP A 163 -8.04 21.46 -8.64
CA ASP A 163 -8.60 22.72 -8.14
C ASP A 163 -8.73 22.73 -6.61
N ALA A 164 -9.11 21.60 -6.01
CA ALA A 164 -9.21 21.43 -4.56
C ALA A 164 -7.87 21.65 -3.84
N LEU A 165 -6.75 21.37 -4.51
CA LEU A 165 -5.40 21.55 -3.97
C LEU A 165 -4.76 22.86 -4.46
N GLY A 166 -5.45 23.61 -5.33
CA GLY A 166 -4.97 24.88 -5.88
C GLY A 166 -3.76 24.75 -6.79
N ALA A 167 -3.52 23.57 -7.36
CA ALA A 167 -2.34 23.28 -8.17
C ALA A 167 -2.65 22.31 -9.31
N ALA A 168 -1.84 22.36 -10.37
CA ALA A 168 -1.95 21.42 -11.48
C ALA A 168 -1.48 20.03 -11.05
N VAL A 169 -2.20 19.00 -11.49
CA VAL A 169 -1.88 17.60 -11.18
C VAL A 169 -0.81 17.06 -12.12
N ALA A 170 0.00 16.11 -11.66
CA ALA A 170 1.02 15.47 -12.50
C ALA A 170 0.42 14.59 -13.60
N ARG A 171 -0.82 14.11 -13.41
CA ARG A 171 -1.50 13.18 -14.33
C ARG A 171 -2.93 13.63 -14.57
N THR A 172 -3.39 13.55 -15.82
CA THR A 172 -4.79 13.85 -16.18
C THR A 172 -5.66 12.60 -16.22
N GLU A 173 -5.06 11.45 -16.54
CA GLU A 173 -5.75 10.17 -16.57
C GLU A 173 -5.86 9.56 -15.17
N PRO A 174 -7.00 8.95 -14.82
CA PRO A 174 -7.18 8.30 -13.54
C PRO A 174 -6.22 7.11 -13.40
N ILE A 175 -5.74 6.89 -12.19
CA ILE A 175 -5.05 5.64 -11.87
C ILE A 175 -6.10 4.58 -11.64
N GLN A 176 -5.97 3.48 -12.38
CA GLN A 176 -6.93 2.40 -12.33
C GLN A 176 -6.46 1.30 -11.38
N ILE A 177 -7.27 0.95 -10.40
CA ILE A 177 -7.04 -0.17 -9.49
C ILE A 177 -7.91 -1.34 -9.94
N VAL A 178 -7.30 -2.45 -10.34
CA VAL A 178 -7.99 -3.69 -10.72
C VAL A 178 -7.90 -4.67 -9.57
N PHE A 179 -9.01 -4.92 -8.89
CA PHE A 179 -9.07 -5.91 -7.83
C PHE A 179 -9.18 -7.33 -8.38
N THR A 180 -8.48 -8.26 -7.76
CA THR A 180 -8.58 -9.70 -8.04
C THR A 180 -8.94 -10.44 -6.75
N PRO A 181 -10.21 -10.81 -6.55
CA PRO A 181 -10.71 -11.41 -5.31
C PRO A 181 -10.09 -12.76 -4.92
N SER A 182 -9.39 -13.41 -5.85
CA SER A 182 -8.64 -14.65 -5.64
C SER A 182 -7.19 -14.55 -6.14
N ARG A 183 -6.31 -15.42 -5.59
CA ARG A 183 -4.93 -15.56 -6.08
C ARG A 183 -4.87 -16.07 -7.51
N ARG A 184 -5.79 -16.97 -7.88
CA ARG A 184 -5.87 -17.50 -9.23
C ARG A 184 -6.12 -16.40 -10.25
N GLN A 185 -7.12 -15.54 -10.03
CA GLN A 185 -7.40 -14.39 -10.91
C GLN A 185 -6.21 -13.44 -11.01
N PHE A 186 -5.51 -13.18 -9.91
CA PHE A 186 -4.29 -12.36 -9.90
C PHE A 186 -3.24 -12.93 -10.84
N VAL A 187 -2.92 -14.23 -10.71
CA VAL A 187 -1.90 -14.90 -11.51
C VAL A 187 -2.32 -15.01 -12.97
N GLU A 188 -3.58 -15.37 -13.24
CA GLU A 188 -4.13 -15.46 -14.60
C GLU A 188 -4.13 -14.09 -15.31
N LEU A 189 -4.47 -13.00 -14.61
CA LEU A 189 -4.40 -11.65 -15.15
C LEU A 189 -2.94 -11.22 -15.43
N GLY A 190 -2.01 -11.52 -14.53
CA GLY A 190 -0.58 -11.25 -14.76
C GLY A 190 -0.02 -12.03 -15.95
N ALA A 191 -0.40 -13.30 -16.09
CA ALA A 191 -0.07 -14.13 -17.23
C ALA A 191 -0.65 -13.56 -18.53
N PHE A 192 -1.92 -13.13 -18.51
CA PHE A 192 -2.59 -12.48 -19.63
C PHE A 192 -1.92 -11.16 -20.02
N ILE A 193 -1.47 -10.34 -19.06
CA ILE A 193 -0.71 -9.11 -19.34
C ILE A 193 0.59 -9.43 -20.08
N GLY A 194 1.36 -10.43 -19.64
CA GLY A 194 2.58 -10.85 -20.34
C GLY A 194 2.34 -11.52 -21.70
N TRP A 195 1.15 -12.07 -21.93
CA TRP A 195 0.71 -12.47 -23.26
C TRP A 195 0.34 -11.26 -24.11
N PHE A 196 -0.45 -10.33 -23.59
CA PHE A 196 -1.01 -9.18 -24.29
C PHE A 196 0.06 -8.14 -24.69
N ASP A 197 1.01 -7.89 -23.79
CA ASP A 197 2.09 -6.93 -23.96
C ASP A 197 3.44 -7.66 -23.92
N GLU A 198 4.02 -7.90 -25.09
CA GLU A 198 5.28 -8.63 -25.21
C GLU A 198 6.44 -7.95 -24.46
N SER A 199 6.42 -6.62 -24.35
CA SER A 199 7.44 -5.88 -23.59
C SER A 199 7.37 -6.15 -22.08
N ALA A 200 6.19 -6.54 -21.58
CA ALA A 200 5.96 -6.87 -20.19
C ALA A 200 6.22 -8.36 -19.89
N ARG A 201 6.26 -9.24 -20.90
CA ARG A 201 6.34 -10.70 -20.70
C ARG A 201 7.47 -11.11 -19.76
N GLY A 202 8.68 -10.63 -19.98
CA GLY A 202 9.85 -10.98 -19.15
C GLY A 202 9.77 -10.49 -17.70
N SER A 203 8.90 -9.53 -17.40
CA SER A 203 8.67 -9.07 -16.02
C SER A 203 7.58 -9.88 -15.34
N PHE A 204 6.51 -10.26 -16.03
CA PHE A 204 5.35 -10.93 -15.41
C PHE A 204 5.42 -12.46 -15.44
N TRP A 205 6.12 -13.05 -16.42
CA TRP A 205 6.26 -14.50 -16.54
C TRP A 205 7.52 -14.96 -15.81
N VAL A 206 7.48 -14.81 -14.48
CA VAL A 206 8.58 -15.15 -13.57
C VAL A 206 8.04 -15.98 -12.40
N ASP A 207 8.81 -16.95 -11.92
CA ASP A 207 8.37 -17.92 -10.90
C ASP A 207 7.91 -17.28 -9.58
N GLY A 208 8.43 -16.09 -9.27
CA GLY A 208 8.03 -15.34 -8.07
C GLY A 208 6.66 -14.67 -8.17
N MET A 209 6.09 -14.51 -9.37
CA MET A 209 4.86 -13.72 -9.57
C MET A 209 3.66 -14.20 -8.74
N PRO A 210 3.41 -15.52 -8.59
CA PRO A 210 2.35 -16.02 -7.72
C PRO A 210 2.47 -15.63 -6.24
N ALA A 211 3.65 -15.22 -5.77
CA ALA A 211 3.87 -14.74 -4.41
C ALA A 211 3.78 -13.21 -4.26
N TRP A 212 3.65 -12.46 -5.36
CA TRP A 212 3.60 -11.00 -5.32
C TRP A 212 2.37 -10.48 -4.58
N ALA A 213 2.58 -9.39 -3.83
CA ALA A 213 1.54 -8.70 -3.09
C ALA A 213 0.67 -7.81 -3.98
N ASP A 214 1.21 -7.31 -5.10
CA ASP A 214 0.54 -6.52 -6.13
C ASP A 214 1.40 -6.48 -7.40
N MET A 215 0.86 -5.91 -8.48
CA MET A 215 1.62 -5.64 -9.70
C MET A 215 1.15 -4.34 -10.36
N PHE A 216 2.05 -3.68 -11.09
CA PHE A 216 1.75 -2.49 -11.88
C PHE A 216 2.01 -2.75 -13.35
N TRP A 217 1.03 -2.40 -14.19
CA TRP A 217 1.18 -2.42 -15.64
C TRP A 217 0.63 -1.12 -16.23
N ARG A 218 1.52 -0.31 -16.81
CA ARG A 218 1.21 1.05 -17.27
C ARG A 218 0.58 1.85 -16.12
N ASP A 219 -0.67 2.27 -16.29
CA ASP A 219 -1.40 3.12 -15.33
C ASP A 219 -2.37 2.32 -14.45
N ARG A 220 -2.20 0.99 -14.45
CA ARG A 220 -3.06 0.05 -13.75
C ARG A 220 -2.30 -0.62 -12.62
N GLN A 221 -2.85 -0.53 -11.42
CA GLN A 221 -2.42 -1.28 -10.27
C GLN A 221 -3.34 -2.48 -10.08
N VAL A 222 -2.81 -3.69 -10.15
CA VAL A 222 -3.58 -4.91 -9.91
C VAL A 222 -3.37 -5.35 -8.46
N LEU A 223 -4.46 -5.44 -7.71
CA LEU A 223 -4.46 -5.69 -6.27
C LEU A 223 -5.22 -6.98 -5.93
N PRO A 224 -4.54 -8.03 -5.45
CA PRO A 224 -5.19 -9.20 -4.89
C PRO A 224 -5.80 -8.88 -3.53
N LEU A 225 -7.03 -9.35 -3.28
CA LEU A 225 -7.73 -9.16 -2.00
C LEU A 225 -7.53 -10.32 -1.01
N VAL A 226 -6.55 -11.18 -1.31
CA VAL A 226 -6.10 -12.30 -0.48
C VAL A 226 -4.59 -12.39 -0.48
N TYR A 227 -4.00 -12.80 0.65
CA TYR A 227 -2.57 -13.05 0.73
C TYR A 227 -2.19 -14.33 -0.01
N ALA A 228 -1.02 -14.32 -0.64
CA ALA A 228 -0.40 -15.54 -1.15
C ALA A 228 -0.06 -16.48 0.02
N PRO A 229 -0.11 -17.80 -0.17
CA PRO A 229 0.29 -18.74 0.85
C PRO A 229 1.81 -18.68 1.07
N GLY A 230 2.26 -19.01 2.29
CA GLY A 230 3.70 -18.99 2.62
C GLY A 230 4.55 -19.95 1.77
N LYS A 231 3.93 -20.97 1.18
CA LYS A 231 4.48 -21.79 0.10
C LYS A 231 3.44 -21.88 -1.01
N VAL A 232 3.72 -21.28 -2.15
CA VAL A 232 2.86 -21.42 -3.34
C VAL A 232 3.04 -22.82 -3.90
N SER A 233 1.92 -23.51 -4.14
CA SER A 233 1.93 -24.78 -4.86
C SER A 233 1.81 -24.51 -6.36
N PRO A 234 2.64 -25.11 -7.21
CA PRO A 234 2.46 -25.05 -8.67
C PRO A 234 1.14 -25.64 -9.13
N ASP A 235 0.65 -26.64 -8.40
CA ASP A 235 -0.58 -27.38 -8.71
C ASP A 235 -1.85 -26.68 -8.19
N ASP A 236 -1.71 -25.69 -7.30
CA ASP A 236 -2.84 -24.96 -6.72
C ASP A 236 -2.52 -23.47 -6.55
N LEU A 237 -2.81 -22.71 -7.62
CA LEU A 237 -2.71 -21.26 -7.65
C LEU A 237 -3.95 -20.56 -7.06
N SER A 238 -4.97 -21.31 -6.67
CA SER A 238 -6.17 -20.76 -6.01
C SER A 238 -5.97 -20.58 -4.51
N ALA A 239 -5.03 -21.32 -3.92
CA ALA A 239 -4.66 -21.20 -2.52
C ALA A 239 -4.31 -19.76 -2.15
N GLY A 240 -4.95 -19.26 -1.10
CA GLY A 240 -4.73 -17.94 -0.52
C GLY A 240 -5.34 -17.87 0.87
N TYR A 241 -4.94 -16.88 1.65
CA TYR A 241 -5.50 -16.62 2.98
C TYR A 241 -6.20 -15.27 2.98
N SER A 242 -7.33 -15.18 3.67
CA SER A 242 -8.02 -13.91 3.82
C SER A 242 -7.10 -12.94 4.54
N MET A 243 -7.02 -11.70 4.02
CA MET A 243 -6.28 -10.64 4.69
C MET A 243 -6.90 -10.29 6.05
N ASN A 244 -8.16 -10.67 6.26
CA ASN A 244 -8.90 -10.45 7.49
C ASN A 244 -8.79 -11.60 8.51
N ASP A 245 -8.05 -12.69 8.20
CA ASP A 245 -7.94 -13.86 9.09
C ASP A 245 -7.21 -13.56 10.41
N ARG A 246 -6.32 -12.57 10.41
CA ARG A 246 -5.57 -12.15 11.60
C ARG A 246 -6.19 -10.91 12.25
N GLU A 247 -6.39 -9.88 11.44
CA GLU A 247 -6.97 -8.60 11.85
C GLU A 247 -8.19 -8.31 11.00
N LYS A 248 -9.31 -7.94 11.62
CA LYS A 248 -10.60 -7.78 10.92
C LYS A 248 -10.57 -6.74 9.80
N THR A 249 -9.62 -5.82 9.85
CA THR A 249 -9.45 -4.68 8.94
C THR A 249 -8.29 -4.87 7.95
N GLY A 250 -7.59 -6.02 7.96
CA GLY A 250 -6.36 -6.20 7.17
C GLY A 250 -6.52 -5.95 5.66
N MET A 251 -7.65 -6.31 5.07
CA MET A 251 -7.93 -6.04 3.65
C MET A 251 -8.10 -4.54 3.36
N VAL A 252 -8.89 -3.84 4.17
CA VAL A 252 -9.15 -2.40 3.94
C VAL A 252 -7.92 -1.56 4.24
N GLU A 253 -7.10 -1.96 5.22
CA GLU A 253 -5.79 -1.36 5.48
C GLU A 253 -4.85 -1.54 4.27
N TYR A 254 -4.77 -2.76 3.71
CA TYR A 254 -4.00 -3.05 2.50
C TYR A 254 -4.44 -2.19 1.32
N VAL A 255 -5.74 -2.12 1.06
CA VAL A 255 -6.28 -1.31 -0.05
C VAL A 255 -6.04 0.18 0.18
N ALA A 256 -6.26 0.70 1.39
CA ALA A 256 -6.00 2.10 1.68
C ALA A 256 -4.52 2.46 1.50
N GLN A 257 -3.59 1.59 1.92
CA GLN A 257 -2.16 1.82 1.72
C GLN A 257 -1.82 1.91 0.23
N ARG A 258 -2.28 0.95 -0.59
CA ARG A 258 -1.99 0.94 -2.04
C ARG A 258 -2.73 2.05 -2.79
N GLY A 259 -3.94 2.36 -2.37
CA GLY A 259 -4.71 3.51 -2.82
C GLY A 259 -3.97 4.82 -2.57
N MET A 260 -3.29 4.95 -1.43
CA MET A 260 -2.50 6.15 -1.12
C MET A 260 -1.29 6.30 -2.03
N HIS A 261 -0.54 5.23 -2.28
CA HIS A 261 0.54 5.24 -3.28
C HIS A 261 0.02 5.71 -4.66
N SER A 262 -1.10 5.14 -5.12
CA SER A 262 -1.73 5.54 -6.37
C SER A 262 -2.14 7.02 -6.35
N LEU A 263 -2.81 7.48 -5.29
CA LEU A 263 -3.19 8.89 -5.15
C LEU A 263 -1.98 9.83 -5.21
N LEU A 264 -0.88 9.49 -4.53
CA LEU A 264 0.34 10.28 -4.56
C LEU A 264 0.96 10.31 -5.95
N TRP A 265 1.02 9.18 -6.66
CA TRP A 265 1.49 9.17 -8.05
C TRP A 265 0.63 10.01 -8.99
N PHE A 266 -0.68 10.08 -8.74
CA PHE A 266 -1.55 10.96 -9.53
C PHE A 266 -1.19 12.43 -9.36
N TYR A 267 -1.03 12.89 -8.12
CA TYR A 267 -0.77 14.30 -7.85
C TYR A 267 0.68 14.71 -8.12
N TYR A 268 1.65 13.84 -7.81
CA TYR A 268 3.07 14.21 -7.80
C TYR A 268 3.89 13.57 -8.92
N GLY A 269 3.43 12.44 -9.48
CA GLY A 269 4.24 11.61 -10.39
C GLY A 269 5.54 11.16 -9.71
N ASP A 270 6.66 11.27 -10.42
CA ASP A 270 7.99 10.86 -9.94
C ASP A 270 8.66 11.87 -8.98
N ALA A 271 7.92 12.86 -8.46
CA ALA A 271 8.51 13.98 -7.71
C ALA A 271 8.72 13.74 -6.22
N LEU A 272 8.12 12.69 -5.66
CA LEU A 272 8.29 12.37 -4.24
C LEU A 272 9.52 11.52 -4.01
N ASP A 273 10.18 11.77 -2.88
CA ASP A 273 11.10 10.80 -2.31
C ASP A 273 10.35 9.49 -1.99
N PRO A 274 10.85 8.31 -2.42
CA PRO A 274 10.16 7.04 -2.19
C PRO A 274 9.94 6.72 -0.71
N ALA A 275 10.81 7.19 0.20
CA ALA A 275 10.63 6.99 1.63
C ALA A 275 9.48 7.86 2.18
N PHE A 276 9.37 9.11 1.72
CA PHE A 276 8.23 9.99 2.02
C PHE A 276 6.91 9.41 1.49
N GLU A 277 6.85 8.99 0.22
CA GLU A 277 5.66 8.38 -0.38
C GLU A 277 5.18 7.17 0.44
N SER A 278 6.11 6.27 0.76
CA SER A 278 5.80 5.08 1.56
C SER A 278 5.37 5.43 2.98
N GLY A 279 6.02 6.41 3.61
CA GLY A 279 5.64 6.90 4.94
C GLY A 279 4.21 7.43 4.94
N ALA A 280 3.79 8.13 3.88
CA ALA A 280 2.46 8.70 3.74
C ALA A 280 1.39 7.63 3.57
N ALA A 281 1.69 6.62 2.77
CA ALA A 281 0.83 5.44 2.64
C ALA A 281 0.70 4.65 3.95
N ILE A 282 1.75 4.57 4.77
CA ILE A 282 1.70 3.88 6.06
C ILE A 282 0.91 4.68 7.09
N GLU A 283 1.21 5.97 7.22
CA GLU A 283 0.64 6.84 8.24
C GLU A 283 -0.86 7.04 8.05
N VAL A 284 -1.32 7.21 6.81
CA VAL A 284 -2.76 7.39 6.55
C VAL A 284 -3.58 6.17 7.00
N VAL A 285 -3.01 4.97 6.90
CA VAL A 285 -3.66 3.73 7.36
C VAL A 285 -3.73 3.71 8.89
N VAL A 286 -2.65 4.07 9.58
CA VAL A 286 -2.64 4.17 11.04
C VAL A 286 -3.66 5.20 11.52
N GLU A 287 -3.78 6.35 10.86
CA GLU A 287 -4.75 7.37 11.23
C GLU A 287 -6.21 6.95 10.97
N LEU A 288 -6.48 6.22 9.88
CA LEU A 288 -7.83 5.75 9.55
C LEU A 288 -8.29 4.57 10.40
N TYR A 289 -7.38 3.65 10.72
CA TYR A 289 -7.73 2.35 11.33
C TYR A 289 -7.10 2.12 12.70
N GLY A 290 -6.27 3.03 13.19
CA GLY A 290 -5.56 2.95 14.47
C GLY A 290 -4.36 2.02 14.46
N GLN A 291 -4.07 1.34 13.35
CA GLN A 291 -2.97 0.42 13.16
C GLN A 291 -2.72 0.17 11.66
N ASN A 292 -1.59 -0.45 11.32
CA ASN A 292 -1.29 -0.89 9.97
C ASN A 292 -0.67 -2.30 9.98
N ASN A 293 -1.51 -3.27 9.63
CA ASN A 293 -1.18 -4.68 9.43
C ASN A 293 -0.89 -5.04 7.95
N ALA A 294 -1.05 -4.11 7.02
CA ALA A 294 -0.79 -4.38 5.60
C ALA A 294 0.63 -4.94 5.40
N ARG A 295 0.74 -5.93 4.52
CA ARG A 295 2.00 -6.64 4.20
C ARG A 295 2.53 -6.26 2.82
N THR A 296 2.44 -4.97 2.49
CA THR A 296 2.88 -4.39 1.23
C THR A 296 4.23 -3.72 1.41
N GLY A 297 5.17 -3.99 0.49
CA GLY A 297 6.52 -3.43 0.55
C GLY A 297 7.38 -3.93 1.73
N THR A 298 6.95 -4.99 2.42
CA THR A 298 7.71 -5.64 3.51
C THR A 298 7.63 -7.17 3.42
N ALA A 299 8.10 -7.88 4.45
CA ALA A 299 8.10 -9.33 4.46
C ALA A 299 6.68 -9.92 4.32
N THR A 300 6.45 -10.56 3.18
CA THR A 300 5.20 -11.25 2.85
C THR A 300 5.00 -12.56 3.63
N ARG A 301 6.05 -13.05 4.31
CA ARG A 301 5.99 -14.23 5.18
C ARG A 301 5.17 -13.91 6.43
N GLY A 302 3.88 -14.21 6.39
CA GLY A 302 3.17 -14.58 7.61
C GLY A 302 3.73 -15.92 8.08
N LYS A 303 4.69 -15.93 9.01
CA LYS A 303 5.11 -17.19 9.66
C LYS A 303 3.94 -17.65 10.53
N THR A 304 2.98 -18.36 9.94
CA THR A 304 1.96 -19.12 10.67
C THR A 304 2.51 -20.50 10.93
N THR A 305 2.60 -20.90 12.20
CA THR A 305 2.41 -22.32 12.50
C THR A 305 0.92 -22.61 12.35
N PHE A 306 0.55 -23.50 11.42
CA PHE A 306 -0.83 -23.95 11.33
C PHE A 306 -1.27 -24.54 12.67
N ALA A 307 -2.56 -24.41 12.99
CA ALA A 307 -3.12 -25.11 14.13
C ALA A 307 -2.84 -26.61 13.94
N ARG A 308 -2.10 -27.21 14.87
CA ARG A 308 -1.82 -28.65 14.88
C ARG A 308 -2.54 -29.27 16.07
N SER A 309 -3.22 -30.38 15.83
CA SER A 309 -3.72 -31.23 16.91
C SER A 309 -2.50 -31.86 17.59
N VAL A 310 -2.36 -31.62 18.89
CA VAL A 310 -1.31 -32.24 19.69
C VAL A 310 -1.99 -33.01 20.82
N PHE A 311 -1.62 -34.26 20.98
CA PHE A 311 -2.00 -35.03 22.16
C PHE A 311 -1.23 -34.47 23.36
N ILE A 312 -1.94 -33.89 24.33
CA ILE A 312 -1.38 -33.47 25.62
C ILE A 312 -1.68 -34.61 26.61
N PRO A 313 -0.67 -35.34 27.11
CA PRO A 313 -0.90 -36.39 28.11
C PRO A 313 -1.65 -35.82 29.32
N GLY A 314 -2.86 -36.34 29.58
CA GLY A 314 -3.74 -35.89 30.67
C GLY A 314 -4.89 -34.94 30.25
N ALA A 315 -4.95 -34.48 29.00
CA ALA A 315 -6.09 -33.73 28.47
C ALA A 315 -7.22 -34.64 27.94
N PRO A 316 -8.46 -34.14 27.76
CA PRO A 316 -9.57 -34.93 27.20
C PRO A 316 -9.21 -35.57 25.86
N SER A 317 -9.73 -36.77 25.59
CA SER A 317 -9.41 -37.63 24.43
C SER A 317 -9.69 -37.01 23.05
N GLN A 318 -10.29 -35.83 22.99
CA GLN A 318 -10.52 -35.09 21.74
C GLN A 318 -9.32 -34.25 21.28
N GLY A 319 -8.25 -34.16 22.08
CA GLY A 319 -7.08 -33.33 21.76
C GLY A 319 -7.39 -31.84 21.89
N GLY A 320 -6.34 -31.02 22.03
CA GLY A 320 -6.44 -29.56 22.01
C GLY A 320 -5.91 -29.00 20.69
N PHE A 321 -6.53 -27.92 20.20
CA PHE A 321 -5.94 -27.13 19.12
C PHE A 321 -4.96 -26.14 19.73
N LEU A 322 -3.68 -26.21 19.35
CA LEU A 322 -2.78 -25.10 19.59
C LEU A 322 -3.19 -23.94 18.68
N PRO A 323 -3.42 -22.72 19.22
CA PRO A 323 -3.68 -21.56 18.39
C PRO A 323 -2.49 -21.28 17.47
N LYS A 324 -2.74 -20.59 16.35
CA LYS A 324 -1.67 -20.13 15.46
C LYS A 324 -0.73 -19.23 16.27
N ASN A 325 0.52 -19.64 16.49
CA ASN A 325 1.52 -18.75 17.07
C ASN A 325 2.08 -17.86 15.97
N SER A 326 2.01 -16.54 16.18
CA SER A 326 2.66 -15.57 15.30
C SER A 326 4.17 -15.58 15.58
N ALA A 327 4.97 -15.92 14.58
CA ALA A 327 6.40 -15.67 14.58
C ALA A 327 6.72 -14.41 13.74
N ASP A 328 5.87 -13.38 13.86
CA ASP A 328 6.11 -12.09 13.22
C ASP A 328 7.23 -11.34 13.94
N SER A 329 7.90 -10.44 13.19
CA SER A 329 8.95 -9.59 13.74
C SER A 329 8.41 -8.69 14.87
N LEU A 330 9.29 -8.32 15.80
CA LEU A 330 9.05 -7.36 16.88
C LEU A 330 8.45 -6.03 16.37
N TRP A 331 8.79 -5.61 15.14
CA TRP A 331 8.24 -4.43 14.47
C TRP A 331 6.71 -4.46 14.28
N ARG A 332 6.09 -5.65 14.36
CA ARG A 332 4.65 -5.85 14.22
C ARG A 332 3.93 -6.05 15.55
N ALA A 333 4.61 -5.98 16.69
CA ALA A 333 4.01 -6.26 18.00
C ALA A 333 2.82 -5.34 18.35
N THR A 334 2.87 -4.06 17.97
CA THR A 334 1.77 -3.09 18.16
C THR A 334 1.07 -2.73 16.85
N LEU A 335 1.49 -3.33 15.73
CA LEU A 335 1.01 -2.98 14.37
C LEU A 335 1.09 -1.47 14.06
N GLY A 336 1.96 -0.72 14.75
CA GLY A 336 2.08 0.73 14.57
C GLY A 336 0.99 1.55 15.24
N ALA A 337 0.24 1.01 16.20
CA ALA A 337 -0.81 1.74 16.92
C ALA A 337 -0.32 2.99 17.67
N ASP A 338 0.99 3.04 17.95
CA ASP A 338 1.72 4.16 18.51
C ASP A 338 2.59 4.87 17.47
N HIS A 339 2.23 4.78 16.19
CA HIS A 339 3.02 5.28 15.05
C HIS A 339 4.47 4.74 15.05
N PHE A 340 4.64 3.51 15.56
CA PHE A 340 5.92 2.79 15.68
C PHE A 340 6.96 3.43 16.62
N VAL A 341 6.58 4.46 17.40
CA VAL A 341 7.50 5.21 18.26
C VAL A 341 8.21 4.30 19.26
N LYS A 342 7.47 3.44 19.96
CA LYS A 342 8.01 2.58 21.01
C LYS A 342 9.04 1.61 20.47
N VAL A 343 8.72 0.89 19.39
CA VAL A 343 9.59 -0.15 18.85
C VAL A 343 10.86 0.44 18.22
N LEU A 344 10.75 1.57 17.51
CA LEU A 344 11.91 2.28 16.98
C LEU A 344 12.82 2.80 18.09
N ARG A 345 12.24 3.37 19.15
CA ARG A 345 13.02 3.83 20.31
C ARG A 345 13.72 2.67 21.01
N GLU A 346 13.06 1.53 21.16
CA GLU A 346 13.67 0.33 21.75
C GLU A 346 14.87 -0.14 20.91
N ALA A 347 14.71 -0.23 19.59
CA ALA A 347 15.80 -0.56 18.68
C ALA A 347 16.93 0.50 18.68
N GLN A 348 16.60 1.79 18.79
CA GLN A 348 17.57 2.89 18.90
C GLN A 348 18.38 2.79 20.20
N LYS A 349 17.71 2.53 21.33
CA LYS A 349 18.34 2.35 22.64
C LYS A 349 19.25 1.12 22.66
N ALA A 350 18.88 0.06 21.96
CA ALA A 350 19.67 -1.16 21.87
C ALA A 350 20.90 -0.96 20.97
N GLY A 351 20.72 -0.35 19.79
CA GLY A 351 21.81 0.05 18.91
C GLY A 351 22.81 1.02 19.56
N ALA A 352 22.35 1.91 20.43
CA ALA A 352 23.19 2.83 21.20
C ALA A 352 24.14 2.15 22.20
N ARG A 353 23.82 0.94 22.68
CA ARG A 353 24.66 0.19 23.63
C ARG A 353 25.89 -0.41 22.95
N ASP A 354 25.70 -0.96 21.75
CA ASP A 354 26.72 -1.72 21.04
C ASP A 354 27.44 -0.91 19.94
N GLY A 355 26.82 0.16 19.41
CA GLY A 355 27.46 1.16 18.55
C GLY A 355 28.47 2.08 19.27
N SER A 356 28.85 1.76 20.50
CA SER A 356 29.52 2.60 21.50
C SER A 356 30.99 2.98 21.23
N LYS A 357 31.46 2.90 19.97
CA LYS A 357 32.82 3.34 19.59
C LYS A 357 32.90 4.76 18.99
N GLY A 358 31.81 5.55 18.99
CA GLY A 358 31.79 6.91 18.46
C GLY A 358 30.76 7.86 19.11
N ASP A 359 30.83 9.15 18.73
CA ASP A 359 30.12 10.28 19.36
C ASP A 359 28.61 10.37 19.08
N SER A 360 28.02 9.43 18.33
CA SER A 360 26.60 9.53 17.98
C SER A 360 25.81 8.24 18.15
N LYS A 361 25.30 8.10 19.38
CA LYS A 361 24.49 6.97 19.81
C LYS A 361 23.07 6.97 19.21
N LEU A 362 22.58 8.12 18.75
CA LEU A 362 21.18 8.29 18.35
C LEU A 362 20.90 7.84 16.91
N ALA A 363 21.91 7.60 16.06
CA ALA A 363 21.67 7.13 14.70
C ALA A 363 21.67 5.61 14.54
N PHE A 364 22.05 4.85 15.57
CA PHE A 364 22.15 3.40 15.47
C PHE A 364 20.85 2.71 15.88
N PHE A 365 20.45 1.71 15.11
CA PHE A 365 19.31 0.84 15.38
C PHE A 365 19.75 -0.61 15.29
N GLU A 366 19.28 -1.42 16.23
CA GLU A 366 19.47 -2.86 16.20
C GLU A 366 18.43 -3.54 15.31
N LEU A 367 18.89 -4.49 14.51
CA LEU A 367 18.11 -5.48 13.78
C LEU A 367 18.41 -6.85 14.36
N THR A 368 17.45 -7.75 14.29
CA THR A 368 17.59 -9.13 14.75
C THR A 368 17.39 -10.12 13.62
N SER A 369 18.08 -11.26 13.69
CA SER A 369 17.86 -12.36 12.74
C SER A 369 16.47 -12.97 12.93
N ASP A 370 16.04 -13.73 11.93
CA ASP A 370 14.75 -14.43 11.90
C ASP A 370 14.49 -15.36 13.11
N ASP A 371 15.54 -15.86 13.75
CA ASP A 371 15.51 -16.71 14.94
C ASP A 371 15.84 -15.93 16.23
N THR A 372 16.04 -14.62 16.12
CA THR A 372 16.39 -13.67 17.20
C THR A 372 17.73 -13.94 17.88
N THR A 373 18.58 -14.82 17.33
CA THR A 373 19.85 -15.20 17.96
C THR A 373 21.04 -14.32 17.57
N LYS A 374 20.94 -13.60 16.45
CA LYS A 374 21.97 -12.70 15.94
C LYS A 374 21.46 -11.27 15.87
N HIS A 375 22.40 -10.35 15.98
CA HIS A 375 22.14 -8.91 15.99
C HIS A 375 22.98 -8.24 14.89
N PHE A 376 22.38 -7.24 14.24
CA PHE A 376 23.04 -6.40 13.25
C PHE A 376 22.68 -4.94 13.52
N TYR A 377 23.59 -4.01 13.25
CA TYR A 377 23.37 -2.60 13.54
C TYR A 377 23.36 -1.79 12.26
N VAL A 378 22.28 -1.04 12.05
CA VAL A 378 22.16 -0.07 10.96
C VAL A 378 22.28 1.33 11.51
N ARG A 379 22.89 2.23 10.75
CA ARG A 379 23.12 3.62 11.15
C ARG A 379 22.44 4.56 10.17
N ALA A 380 21.79 5.63 10.66
CA ALA A 380 21.28 6.74 9.84
C ALA A 380 22.42 7.48 9.10
N PRO A 381 22.15 8.31 8.07
CA PRO A 381 20.85 8.71 7.51
C PRO A 381 20.13 7.61 6.72
N PHE A 382 18.81 7.61 6.74
CA PHE A 382 17.95 6.63 6.06
C PHE A 382 17.06 7.25 4.99
N LEU A 383 17.07 8.58 4.88
CA LEU A 383 16.17 9.34 4.04
C LEU A 383 16.95 10.15 2.99
N GLY A 384 16.33 10.32 1.83
CA GLY A 384 16.80 11.21 0.78
C GLY A 384 18.18 10.86 0.23
N SER A 385 18.78 11.82 -0.47
CA SER A 385 20.07 11.65 -1.16
C SER A 385 21.23 11.36 -0.20
N ALA A 386 21.08 11.74 1.08
CA ALA A 386 22.06 11.45 2.12
C ALA A 386 22.20 9.94 2.41
N SER A 387 21.19 9.14 2.09
CA SER A 387 21.18 7.69 2.25
C SER A 387 21.72 6.91 1.03
N ASP A 388 22.06 7.62 -0.06
CA ASP A 388 22.54 7.00 -1.29
C ASP A 388 23.83 6.21 -1.08
N GLY A 389 23.88 5.02 -1.70
CA GLY A 389 25.03 4.13 -1.63
C GLY A 389 25.14 3.30 -0.33
N LYS A 390 24.13 3.33 0.55
CA LYS A 390 24.09 2.43 1.70
C LYS A 390 23.83 0.99 1.29
N GLU A 391 24.69 0.10 1.76
CA GLU A 391 24.54 -1.33 1.54
C GLU A 391 23.40 -1.90 2.40
N ALA A 392 22.58 -2.74 1.78
CA ALA A 392 21.60 -3.53 2.51
C ALA A 392 22.33 -4.59 3.37
N PRO A 393 21.76 -4.98 4.52
CA PRO A 393 22.34 -6.03 5.34
C PRO A 393 22.28 -7.39 4.63
N THR A 394 22.97 -8.38 5.19
CA THR A 394 22.95 -9.77 4.69
C THR A 394 21.53 -10.34 4.70
N SER A 395 21.30 -11.38 3.88
CA SER A 395 19.98 -11.98 3.67
C SER A 395 19.28 -12.44 4.95
N GLU A 396 20.03 -12.77 6.00
CA GLU A 396 19.50 -13.16 7.31
C GLU A 396 18.82 -12.01 8.08
N PHE A 397 19.11 -10.74 7.76
CA PHE A 397 18.52 -9.55 8.40
C PHE A 397 17.60 -8.75 7.45
N LEU A 398 17.58 -9.06 6.15
CA LEU A 398 16.81 -8.28 5.15
C LEU A 398 15.31 -8.16 5.51
N GLN A 399 14.73 -9.20 6.08
CA GLN A 399 13.32 -9.19 6.50
C GLN A 399 13.09 -8.19 7.64
N ASP A 400 13.92 -8.25 8.69
CA ASP A 400 13.81 -7.34 9.84
C ASP A 400 14.14 -5.90 9.42
N TYR A 401 15.10 -5.72 8.52
CA TYR A 401 15.43 -4.43 7.91
C TYR A 401 14.28 -3.80 7.12
N SER A 402 13.51 -4.62 6.40
CA SER A 402 12.34 -4.13 5.64
C SER A 402 11.23 -3.65 6.57
N GLU A 403 11.00 -4.36 7.68
CA GLU A 403 10.03 -3.96 8.70
C GLU A 403 10.50 -2.75 9.53
N PHE A 404 11.81 -2.66 9.83
CA PHE A 404 12.43 -1.47 10.38
C PHE A 404 12.15 -0.25 9.50
N PHE A 405 12.39 -0.33 8.18
CA PHE A 405 12.13 0.79 7.29
C PHE A 405 10.66 1.17 7.19
N ARG A 406 9.74 0.20 7.23
CA ARG A 406 8.30 0.49 7.30
C ARG A 406 7.99 1.31 8.56
N ALA A 407 8.46 0.84 9.71
CA ALA A 407 8.29 1.55 10.97
C ALA A 407 8.91 2.95 10.92
N TYR A 408 10.15 3.06 10.46
CA TYR A 408 10.93 4.30 10.38
C TYR A 408 10.23 5.35 9.53
N LYS A 409 9.79 4.99 8.32
CA LYS A 409 9.12 5.91 7.38
C LYS A 409 7.78 6.40 7.92
N GLY A 410 6.97 5.49 8.49
CA GLY A 410 5.70 5.86 9.11
C GLY A 410 5.89 6.80 10.31
N CYS A 411 6.79 6.45 11.23
CA CYS A 411 7.10 7.27 12.41
C CYS A 411 7.71 8.63 12.06
N PHE A 412 8.62 8.66 11.07
CA PHE A 412 9.20 9.92 10.61
C PHE A 412 8.12 10.84 10.04
N LEU A 413 7.19 10.31 9.24
CA LEU A 413 6.13 11.14 8.67
C LEU A 413 5.14 11.63 9.73
N HIS A 414 4.77 10.75 10.69
CA HIS A 414 3.99 11.14 11.85
C HIS A 414 4.65 12.29 12.61
N TRP A 415 5.95 12.16 12.90
CA TRP A 415 6.73 13.21 13.54
C TRP A 415 6.78 14.48 12.70
N LEU A 416 6.98 14.37 11.39
CA LEU A 416 7.07 15.53 10.50
C LEU A 416 5.77 16.35 10.54
N SER A 417 4.61 15.67 10.49
CA SER A 417 3.30 16.31 10.51
C SER A 417 2.89 16.86 11.88
N THR A 418 3.41 16.31 12.98
CA THR A 418 2.99 16.67 14.34
C THR A 418 4.02 17.44 15.16
N GLU A 419 5.31 17.32 14.87
CA GLU A 419 6.43 17.85 15.68
C GLU A 419 7.57 18.43 14.82
N GLY A 420 7.47 18.35 13.49
CA GLY A 420 8.51 18.79 12.55
C GLY A 420 8.81 20.30 12.59
N ALA A 421 7.85 21.14 12.98
CA ALA A 421 8.07 22.58 13.11
C ALA A 421 9.08 22.91 14.22
N ALA A 422 10.02 23.82 13.95
CA ALA A 422 11.00 24.23 14.97
C ALA A 422 10.36 24.97 16.16
N LYS A 423 9.20 25.60 15.94
CA LYS A 423 8.42 26.35 16.94
C LYS A 423 6.92 26.22 16.65
N GLY A 424 6.08 26.40 17.67
CA GLY A 424 4.62 26.46 17.52
C GLY A 424 3.87 25.14 17.71
N GLY A 425 4.57 24.04 17.94
CA GLY A 425 4.00 22.71 18.23
C GLY A 425 3.14 22.15 17.09
N LYS A 426 2.23 21.23 17.42
CA LYS A 426 1.43 20.47 16.46
C LYS A 426 0.76 21.29 15.36
N LYS A 427 0.07 22.38 15.71
CA LYS A 427 -0.63 23.22 14.71
C LYS A 427 0.33 23.85 13.69
N ALA A 428 1.54 24.20 14.13
CA ALA A 428 2.55 24.74 13.22
C ALA A 428 3.12 23.65 12.31
N SER A 429 3.36 22.43 12.84
CA SER A 429 3.79 21.27 12.05
C SER A 429 2.73 20.87 11.02
N GLU A 430 1.46 20.81 11.40
CA GLU A 430 0.35 20.50 10.49
C GLU A 430 0.27 21.52 9.35
N LYS A 431 0.45 22.81 9.66
CA LYS A 431 0.47 23.87 8.65
C LYS A 431 1.66 23.72 7.68
N LEU A 432 2.88 23.52 8.20
CA LEU A 432 4.06 23.32 7.36
C LEU A 432 3.97 22.04 6.52
N PHE A 433 3.34 20.99 7.06
CA PHE A 433 3.11 19.76 6.34
C PHE A 433 2.13 19.95 5.18
N ALA A 434 1.02 20.65 5.42
CA ALA A 434 0.09 21.04 4.36
C ALA A 434 0.78 21.90 3.28
N GLU A 435 1.57 22.89 3.71
CA GLU A 435 2.33 23.76 2.81
C GLU A 435 3.35 22.98 1.97
N LEU A 436 4.05 22.01 2.57
CA LEU A 436 4.96 21.11 1.86
C LEU A 436 4.22 20.31 0.78
N LEU A 437 3.09 19.69 1.12
CA LEU A 437 2.31 18.91 0.16
C LEU A 437 1.84 19.79 -1.01
N SER A 438 1.25 20.96 -0.73
CA SER A 438 0.83 21.88 -1.79
C SER A 438 2.01 22.35 -2.66
N ALA A 439 3.16 22.67 -2.06
CA ALA A 439 4.35 23.11 -2.78
C ALA A 439 4.92 22.01 -3.70
N LEU A 440 4.92 20.76 -3.23
CA LEU A 440 5.36 19.61 -4.00
C LEU A 440 4.46 19.32 -5.22
N ILE A 441 3.15 19.63 -5.15
CA ILE A 441 2.24 19.51 -6.31
C ILE A 441 2.52 20.63 -7.31
N ALA A 442 2.65 21.87 -6.82
CA ALA A 442 2.85 23.05 -7.68
C ALA A 442 4.16 23.00 -8.48
N LYS A 443 5.15 22.20 -8.02
CA LYS A 443 6.48 22.01 -8.64
C LYS A 443 7.11 23.33 -9.07
N PRO A 444 7.77 24.08 -8.14
CA PRO A 444 8.61 25.19 -8.54
C PRO A 444 9.59 24.72 -9.62
N ASP A 445 9.68 25.43 -10.75
CA ASP A 445 10.47 25.00 -11.92
C ASP A 445 11.88 24.54 -11.52
N GLY A 446 12.16 23.25 -11.72
CA GLY A 446 13.47 22.65 -11.48
C GLY A 446 13.83 22.36 -10.00
N ALA A 447 12.95 22.59 -9.04
CA ALA A 447 13.19 22.24 -7.64
C ALA A 447 13.03 20.73 -7.41
N ASP A 448 14.03 20.10 -6.81
CA ASP A 448 13.91 18.73 -6.30
C ASP A 448 13.17 18.66 -4.96
N PHE A 449 12.75 17.46 -4.57
CA PHE A 449 12.02 17.20 -3.32
C PHE A 449 12.73 17.80 -2.10
N GLU A 450 14.03 17.57 -1.96
CA GLU A 450 14.80 18.00 -0.78
C GLU A 450 14.91 19.53 -0.69
N SER A 451 15.02 20.21 -1.83
CA SER A 451 15.03 21.66 -1.93
C SER A 451 13.69 22.28 -1.46
N VAL A 452 12.57 21.68 -1.86
CA VAL A 452 11.23 22.12 -1.40
C VAL A 452 11.09 21.89 0.11
N VAL A 453 11.51 20.73 0.62
CA VAL A 453 11.51 20.45 2.07
C VAL A 453 12.35 21.50 2.81
N GLN A 454 13.54 21.81 2.33
CA GLN A 454 14.42 22.81 2.95
C GLN A 454 13.82 24.21 2.92
N GLN A 455 13.16 24.59 1.83
CA GLN A 455 12.47 25.88 1.73
C GLN A 455 11.36 26.02 2.78
N ILE A 456 10.54 24.97 2.97
CA ILE A 456 9.39 25.01 3.87
C ILE A 456 9.79 24.90 5.35
N TYR A 457 10.68 23.95 5.68
CA TYR A 457 11.06 23.69 7.06
C TYR A 457 12.29 24.48 7.52
N GLY A 458 13.01 25.14 6.60
CA GLY A 458 14.24 25.88 6.89
C GLY A 458 15.45 24.99 7.20
N GLN A 459 15.33 23.68 6.99
CA GLN A 459 16.36 22.68 7.29
C GLN A 459 16.38 21.59 6.22
N PRO A 460 17.56 21.04 5.87
CA PRO A 460 17.65 19.93 4.93
C PRO A 460 16.87 18.71 5.44
N TYR A 461 16.30 17.95 4.50
CA TYR A 461 15.55 16.72 4.76
C TYR A 461 16.38 15.71 5.56
N SER A 462 17.59 15.43 5.07
CA SER A 462 18.59 14.60 5.74
C SER A 462 20.01 15.16 5.50
N ALA A 463 21.01 14.61 6.19
CA ALA A 463 22.41 14.97 6.05
C ALA A 463 23.32 13.74 6.25
N LYS A 464 24.48 13.72 5.58
CA LYS A 464 25.49 12.65 5.72
C LYS A 464 26.03 12.53 7.14
N GLU A 465 26.21 13.67 7.78
CA GLU A 465 26.58 13.76 9.18
C GLU A 465 25.35 13.97 10.04
N GLU A 466 25.35 13.26 11.15
CA GLU A 466 24.27 13.19 12.12
C GLU A 466 24.28 14.45 12.99
N SER A 467 23.27 15.29 12.77
CA SER A 467 23.15 16.59 13.43
C SER A 467 21.69 17.02 13.46
N VAL A 468 21.28 17.70 14.53
CA VAL A 468 19.96 18.36 14.64
C VAL A 468 19.78 19.53 13.66
N ALA A 469 20.78 19.79 12.81
CA ALA A 469 20.69 20.71 11.69
C ALA A 469 19.81 20.18 10.54
N SER A 470 19.57 18.87 10.45
CA SER A 470 18.61 18.27 9.50
C SER A 470 17.31 17.83 10.17
N LEU A 471 16.25 17.66 9.38
CA LEU A 471 14.98 17.13 9.88
C LEU A 471 15.14 15.70 10.40
N GLU A 472 15.83 14.82 9.67
CA GLU A 472 16.12 13.47 10.16
C GLU A 472 16.89 13.48 11.48
N GLY A 473 17.89 14.35 11.65
CA GLY A 473 18.62 14.44 12.91
C GLY A 473 17.76 14.94 14.09
N ARG A 474 16.83 15.88 13.85
CA ARG A 474 15.85 16.30 14.86
C ARG A 474 14.88 15.18 15.21
N PHE A 475 14.43 14.40 14.23
CA PHE A 475 13.62 13.23 14.45
C PHE A 475 14.35 12.20 15.34
N LEU A 476 15.61 11.88 15.04
CA LEU A 476 16.40 10.94 15.83
C LEU A 476 16.58 11.41 17.29
N ALA A 477 16.79 12.72 17.50
CA ALA A 477 16.85 13.33 18.82
C ALA A 477 15.50 13.29 19.55
N TRP A 478 14.41 13.59 18.85
CA TRP A 478 13.05 13.50 19.38
C TRP A 478 12.72 12.06 19.80
N LEU A 479 13.01 11.07 18.96
CA LEU A 479 12.77 9.65 19.22
C LEU A 479 13.50 9.20 20.49
N GLY A 480 14.78 9.59 20.62
CA GLY A 480 15.60 9.28 21.80
C GLY A 480 15.09 9.91 23.09
N SER A 481 14.31 10.99 23.00
CA SER A 481 13.69 11.69 24.14
C SER A 481 12.32 11.12 24.56
N GLN A 482 11.71 10.26 23.75
CA GLN A 482 10.39 9.69 24.05
C GLN A 482 10.46 8.73 25.25
N LYS A 483 9.47 8.82 26.14
CA LYS A 483 9.42 8.08 27.42
C LYS A 483 9.03 6.63 27.28
#